data_AF-A0A3S4HM52-F1
#
_entry.id   AF-A0A3S4HM52-F1
#
_cell.length_a   1.000
_cell.length_b   1.000
_cell.length_c   1.000
_cell.angle_alpha   90.00
_cell.angle_beta   90.00
_cell.angle_gamma   90.00
#
_symmetry.space_group_name_H-M   'P 1'
#
loop_
_entity.id
_entity.type
_entity.pdbx_description
1 polymer ?
#
loop_
_entity_poly.entity_id
_entity_poly.type
_entity_poly.pdbx_seq_one_letter_code
_entity_poly.pdbx_strand_id
1 'polypeptide(L)'
;MDRINWNHWLDLAIAFGGNIVAAILLWLIGRWLIGLSTRMLDEQLSARQLDPTLRRYAHSFLSVTLTVVLVIGILGFFGVQTTTFAAVIAAAGVAVGMAWSGLLANFAAGIFLVVLRPFKVGDVVLVAGIAGQVREIGLFATTLDTPDGVQTLVGNNKIFSDTIQNYSANARRRVDLKAQLASSADHAQAIRLLQDAIGRIPNVLAAPAPDVGLLESTALGPVLAVRPYCAPEHYWQVYFDANRAIRETLGAAGFPTPEQAMVVRQG
;
A
#
# COMPACT_ATOMS: atom_id res chain seq x y z
N MET A 1 -44.10 -61.77 37.04
CA MET A 1 -42.91 -61.38 37.82
C MET A 1 -41.73 -61.44 36.87
N ASP A 2 -41.51 -60.33 36.18
CA ASP A 2 -40.46 -60.19 35.18
C ASP A 2 -39.10 -60.39 35.84
N ARG A 3 -38.33 -61.35 35.35
CA ARG A 3 -36.92 -61.49 35.73
C ARG A 3 -36.20 -60.27 35.18
N ILE A 4 -35.95 -59.31 36.05
CA ILE A 4 -35.05 -58.17 35.76
C ILE A 4 -33.75 -58.79 35.26
N ASN A 5 -33.47 -58.62 33.96
CA ASN A 5 -32.28 -59.16 33.30
C ASN A 5 -31.07 -58.32 33.73
N TRP A 6 -30.52 -58.64 34.91
CA TRP A 6 -29.36 -57.97 35.50
C TRP A 6 -28.14 -57.94 34.56
N ASN A 7 -27.98 -58.93 33.69
CA ASN A 7 -26.90 -58.98 32.70
C ASN A 7 -27.03 -57.88 31.63
N HIS A 8 -28.25 -57.55 31.20
CA HIS A 8 -28.47 -56.46 30.25
C HIS A 8 -28.10 -55.10 30.85
N TRP A 9 -28.41 -54.89 32.14
CA TRP A 9 -28.03 -53.68 32.87
C TRP A 9 -26.52 -53.60 33.14
N LEU A 10 -25.84 -54.74 33.35
CA LEU A 10 -24.38 -54.81 33.49
C LEU A 10 -23.67 -54.54 32.17
N ASP A 11 -24.14 -55.10 31.05
CA ASP A 11 -23.56 -54.83 29.72
C ASP A 11 -23.76 -53.37 29.31
N LEU A 12 -24.93 -52.79 29.61
CA LEU A 12 -25.18 -51.36 29.41
C LEU A 12 -24.26 -50.51 30.31
N ALA A 13 -24.09 -50.88 31.59
CA ALA A 13 -23.24 -50.16 32.53
C ALA A 13 -21.74 -50.22 32.14
N ILE A 14 -21.26 -51.35 31.61
CA ILE A 14 -19.87 -51.50 31.14
C ILE A 14 -19.65 -50.71 29.85
N ALA A 15 -20.59 -50.73 28.91
CA ALA A 15 -20.50 -49.94 27.67
C ALA A 15 -20.58 -48.43 27.94
N PHE A 16 -21.50 -47.98 28.81
CA PHE A 16 -21.57 -46.57 29.22
C PHE A 16 -20.36 -46.15 30.06
N GLY A 17 -19.89 -47.01 30.97
CA GLY A 17 -18.72 -46.75 31.80
C GLY A 17 -17.43 -46.64 30.99
N GLY A 18 -17.21 -47.54 30.02
CA GLY A 18 -16.07 -47.49 29.10
C GLY A 18 -16.04 -46.21 28.27
N ASN A 19 -17.20 -45.77 27.77
CA ASN A 19 -17.33 -44.51 27.04
C ASN A 19 -17.02 -43.30 27.93
N ILE A 20 -17.51 -43.26 29.18
CA ILE A 20 -17.20 -42.18 30.13
C ILE A 20 -15.70 -42.11 30.44
N VAL A 21 -15.05 -43.25 30.66
CA VAL A 21 -13.60 -43.31 30.88
C VAL A 21 -12.84 -42.81 29.64
N ALA A 22 -13.26 -43.22 28.44
CA ALA A 22 -12.68 -42.73 27.19
C ALA A 22 -12.86 -41.20 27.01
N ALA A 23 -14.03 -40.63 27.34
CA ALA A 23 -14.24 -39.18 27.35
C ALA A 23 -13.27 -38.47 28.29
N ILE A 24 -13.12 -38.97 29.52
CA ILE A 24 -12.27 -38.35 30.53
C ILE A 24 -10.81 -38.40 30.07
N LEU A 25 -10.37 -39.55 29.53
CA LEU A 25 -9.03 -39.69 28.98
C LEU A 25 -8.79 -38.74 27.79
N LEU A 26 -9.72 -38.69 26.84
CA LEU A 26 -9.65 -37.77 25.70
C LEU A 26 -9.64 -36.30 26.14
N TRP A 27 -10.44 -35.95 27.14
CA TRP A 27 -10.48 -34.61 27.71
C TRP A 27 -9.16 -34.25 28.40
N LEU A 28 -8.59 -35.16 29.21
CA LEU A 28 -7.32 -34.95 29.90
C LEU A 28 -6.17 -34.78 28.90
N ILE A 29 -6.06 -35.70 27.93
CA ILE A 29 -5.02 -35.65 26.89
C ILE A 29 -5.20 -34.38 26.04
N GLY A 30 -6.43 -34.09 25.62
CA GLY A 30 -6.74 -32.89 24.84
C GLY A 30 -6.40 -31.61 25.59
N ARG A 31 -6.77 -31.49 26.86
CA ARG A 31 -6.46 -30.32 27.68
C ARG A 31 -4.97 -30.17 27.92
N TRP A 32 -4.25 -31.28 28.09
CA TRP A 32 -2.79 -31.30 28.19
C TRP A 32 -2.14 -30.79 26.89
N LEU A 33 -2.58 -31.27 25.72
CA LEU A 33 -2.09 -30.81 24.41
C LEU A 33 -2.39 -29.33 24.15
N ILE A 34 -3.57 -28.84 24.57
CA ILE A 34 -3.92 -27.42 24.48
C ILE A 34 -2.97 -26.60 25.36
N GLY A 35 -2.75 -27.04 26.60
CA GLY A 35 -1.85 -26.37 27.53
C GLY A 35 -0.41 -26.33 27.03
N LEU A 36 0.07 -27.40 26.39
CA LEU A 36 1.37 -27.43 25.74
C LEU A 36 1.44 -26.43 24.57
N SER A 37 0.45 -26.45 23.67
CA SER A 37 0.39 -25.56 22.51
C SER A 37 0.34 -24.09 22.90
N THR A 38 -0.46 -23.73 23.92
CA THR A 38 -0.57 -22.33 24.36
C THR A 38 0.68 -21.86 25.09
N ARG A 39 1.36 -22.74 25.84
CA ARG A 39 2.67 -22.44 26.44
C ARG A 39 3.74 -22.18 25.38
N MET A 40 3.82 -23.03 24.35
CA MET A 40 4.75 -22.82 23.24
C MET A 40 4.51 -21.48 22.53
N LEU A 41 3.24 -21.12 22.30
CA LEU A 41 2.89 -19.82 21.73
C LEU A 41 3.35 -18.67 22.64
N ASP A 42 3.08 -18.76 23.95
CA ASP A 42 3.47 -17.75 24.93
C ASP A 42 4.99 -17.56 25.03
N GLU A 43 5.77 -18.65 24.98
CA GLU A 43 7.23 -18.61 24.96
C GLU A 43 7.74 -17.91 23.70
N GLN A 44 7.20 -18.23 22.52
CA GLN A 44 7.59 -17.58 21.27
C GLN A 44 7.23 -16.09 21.23
N LEU A 45 6.04 -15.72 21.72
CA LEU A 45 5.60 -14.33 21.74
C LEU A 45 6.36 -13.50 22.79
N SER A 46 6.71 -14.08 23.93
CA SER A 46 7.50 -13.40 24.97
C SER A 46 8.95 -13.17 24.54
N ALA A 47 9.56 -14.11 23.81
CA ALA A 47 10.89 -13.94 23.23
C ALA A 47 10.98 -12.76 22.23
N ARG A 48 9.84 -12.35 21.65
CA ARG A 48 9.75 -11.24 20.68
C ARG A 48 9.33 -9.90 21.28
N GLN A 49 9.27 -9.76 22.61
CA GLN A 49 8.88 -8.53 23.32
C GLN A 49 7.56 -7.90 22.82
N LEU A 50 6.60 -8.74 22.42
CA LEU A 50 5.31 -8.27 21.96
C LEU A 50 4.47 -7.72 23.11
N ASP A 51 3.55 -6.80 22.79
CA ASP A 51 2.65 -6.18 23.76
C ASP A 51 1.90 -7.26 24.58
N PRO A 52 1.87 -7.15 25.93
CA PRO A 52 1.17 -8.09 26.80
C PRO A 52 -0.30 -8.33 26.42
N THR A 53 -0.95 -7.31 25.85
CA THR A 53 -2.33 -7.34 25.38
C THR A 53 -2.49 -8.25 24.17
N LEU A 54 -1.62 -8.11 23.17
CA LEU A 54 -1.62 -8.95 21.97
C LEU A 54 -1.35 -10.41 22.31
N ARG A 55 -0.43 -10.66 23.24
CA ARG A 55 -0.17 -12.00 23.76
C ARG A 55 -1.42 -12.59 24.41
N ARG A 56 -2.10 -11.83 25.28
CA ARG A 56 -3.34 -12.29 25.94
C ARG A 56 -4.43 -12.61 24.93
N TYR A 57 -4.59 -11.79 23.88
CA TYR A 57 -5.54 -12.06 22.81
C TYR A 57 -5.20 -13.32 22.01
N ALA A 58 -3.94 -13.49 21.61
CA ALA A 58 -3.49 -14.69 20.90
C ALA A 58 -3.65 -15.97 21.73
N HIS A 59 -3.28 -15.93 23.01
CA HIS A 59 -3.46 -17.05 23.93
C HIS A 59 -4.94 -17.40 24.10
N SER A 60 -5.79 -16.39 24.33
CA SER A 60 -7.23 -16.59 24.53
C SER A 60 -7.88 -17.15 23.26
N PHE A 61 -7.54 -16.61 22.10
CA PHE A 61 -8.05 -17.07 20.80
C PHE A 61 -7.65 -18.53 20.52
N LEU A 62 -6.37 -18.88 20.70
CA LEU A 62 -5.90 -20.25 20.48
C LEU A 62 -6.53 -21.22 21.48
N SER A 63 -6.59 -20.86 22.76
CA SER A 63 -7.18 -21.70 23.79
C SER A 63 -8.66 -21.96 23.53
N VAL A 64 -9.44 -20.93 23.18
CA VAL A 64 -10.88 -21.07 22.90
C VAL A 64 -11.08 -21.94 21.65
N THR A 65 -10.37 -21.65 20.56
CA THR A 65 -10.49 -22.40 19.29
C THR A 65 -10.18 -23.88 19.49
N LEU A 66 -9.05 -24.22 20.13
CA LEU A 66 -8.70 -25.63 20.37
C LEU A 66 -9.65 -26.32 21.35
N THR A 67 -10.20 -25.58 22.33
CA THR A 67 -11.21 -26.14 23.25
C THR A 67 -12.51 -26.48 22.52
N VAL A 68 -12.97 -25.62 21.61
CA VAL A 68 -14.14 -25.89 20.76
C VAL A 68 -13.91 -27.13 19.89
N VAL A 69 -12.75 -27.23 19.24
CA VAL A 69 -12.38 -28.40 18.42
C VAL A 69 -12.35 -29.67 19.28
N LEU A 70 -11.78 -29.62 20.49
CA LEU A 70 -11.74 -30.75 21.42
C LEU A 70 -13.14 -31.21 21.83
N VAL A 71 -14.03 -30.27 22.20
CA VAL A 71 -15.42 -30.59 22.58
C VAL A 71 -16.15 -31.28 21.43
N ILE A 72 -16.02 -30.77 20.20
CA ILE A 72 -16.66 -31.37 19.03
C ILE A 72 -16.06 -32.76 18.73
N GLY A 73 -14.74 -32.91 18.86
CA GLY A 73 -14.07 -34.21 18.71
C GLY A 73 -14.58 -35.26 19.70
N ILE A 74 -14.78 -34.87 20.96
CA ILE A 74 -15.38 -35.74 21.98
C ILE A 74 -16.83 -36.06 21.59
N LEU A 75 -17.67 -35.08 21.28
CA LEU A 75 -19.07 -35.35 20.87
C LEU A 75 -19.16 -36.33 19.69
N GLY A 76 -18.28 -36.17 18.69
CA GLY A 76 -18.19 -37.09 17.55
C GLY A 76 -17.80 -38.52 17.94
N PHE A 77 -16.89 -38.69 18.89
CA PHE A 77 -16.53 -40.01 19.42
C PHE A 77 -17.72 -40.75 20.05
N PHE A 78 -18.65 -40.00 20.66
CA PHE A 78 -19.88 -40.55 21.26
C PHE A 78 -21.03 -40.77 20.26
N GLY A 79 -20.77 -40.62 18.96
CA GLY A 79 -21.77 -40.82 17.91
C GLY A 79 -22.76 -39.66 17.75
N VAL A 80 -22.49 -38.49 18.38
CA VAL A 80 -23.26 -37.28 18.10
C VAL A 80 -22.92 -36.79 16.69
N GLN A 81 -23.94 -36.45 15.91
CA GLN A 81 -23.76 -35.93 14.56
C GLN A 81 -23.09 -34.55 14.61
N THR A 82 -21.79 -34.48 14.33
CA THR A 82 -21.00 -33.24 14.37
C THR A 82 -21.22 -32.34 13.14
N THR A 83 -21.97 -32.80 12.13
CA THR A 83 -22.22 -32.08 10.88
C THR A 83 -22.87 -30.71 11.11
N THR A 84 -23.78 -30.58 12.08
CA THR A 84 -24.45 -29.31 12.41
C THR A 84 -23.46 -28.31 13.03
N PHE A 85 -22.59 -28.77 13.92
CA PHE A 85 -21.51 -27.96 14.48
C PHE A 85 -20.49 -27.53 13.42
N ALA A 86 -20.14 -28.45 12.51
CA ALA A 86 -19.26 -28.14 11.39
C ALA A 86 -19.85 -27.06 10.48
N ALA A 87 -21.16 -27.11 10.21
CA ALA A 87 -21.86 -26.08 9.42
C ALA A 87 -21.83 -24.71 10.12
N VAL A 88 -22.08 -24.66 11.43
CA VAL A 88 -22.02 -23.40 12.21
C VAL A 88 -20.60 -22.84 12.23
N ILE A 89 -19.58 -23.67 12.43
CA ILE A 89 -18.18 -23.24 12.39
C ILE A 89 -17.79 -22.74 11.01
N ALA A 90 -18.21 -23.43 9.95
CA ALA A 90 -17.95 -23.00 8.58
C ALA A 90 -18.59 -21.62 8.32
N ALA A 91 -19.85 -21.43 8.72
CA ALA A 91 -20.55 -20.14 8.60
C ALA A 91 -19.86 -19.04 9.42
N ALA A 92 -19.48 -19.31 10.67
CA ALA A 92 -18.75 -18.37 11.51
C ALA A 92 -17.38 -18.02 10.93
N GLY A 93 -16.65 -19.01 10.39
CA GLY A 93 -15.36 -18.82 9.74
C GLY A 93 -15.46 -17.95 8.48
N VAL A 94 -16.48 -18.16 7.64
CA VAL A 94 -16.76 -17.29 6.49
C VAL A 94 -17.07 -15.86 6.94
N ALA A 95 -17.92 -15.69 7.96
CA ALA A 95 -18.27 -14.36 8.48
C ALA A 95 -17.04 -13.61 9.02
N VAL A 96 -16.19 -14.26 9.81
CA VAL A 96 -14.93 -13.68 10.32
C VAL A 96 -13.96 -13.39 9.17
N GLY A 97 -13.81 -14.31 8.22
CA GLY A 97 -12.97 -14.13 7.04
C GLY A 97 -13.40 -12.94 6.17
N MET A 98 -14.70 -12.79 5.94
CA MET A 98 -15.25 -11.63 5.23
C MET A 98 -15.01 -10.33 6.00
N ALA A 99 -15.17 -10.34 7.32
CA ALA A 99 -14.88 -9.18 8.16
C ALA A 99 -13.40 -8.76 8.10
N TRP A 100 -12.47 -9.71 7.90
CA TRP A 100 -11.03 -9.44 7.84
C TRP A 100 -10.48 -9.32 6.41
N SER A 101 -11.33 -9.49 5.39
CA SER A 101 -10.93 -9.49 3.98
C SER A 101 -10.11 -8.26 3.58
N GLY A 102 -10.46 -7.07 4.08
CA GLY A 102 -9.73 -5.83 3.81
C GLY A 102 -8.30 -5.80 4.39
N LEU A 103 -8.09 -6.32 5.60
CA LEU A 103 -6.75 -6.40 6.20
C LEU A 103 -5.89 -7.44 5.47
N LEU A 104 -6.49 -8.57 5.10
CA LEU A 104 -5.81 -9.64 4.36
C LEU A 104 -5.40 -9.18 2.95
N ALA A 105 -6.23 -8.36 2.29
CA ALA A 105 -5.90 -7.75 1.00
C ALA A 105 -4.68 -6.81 1.12
N ASN A 106 -4.64 -5.97 2.17
CA ASN A 106 -3.48 -5.10 2.43
C ASN A 106 -2.20 -5.90 2.73
N PHE A 107 -2.32 -6.98 3.51
CA PHE A 107 -1.21 -7.89 3.78
C PHE A 107 -0.64 -8.52 2.51
N ALA A 108 -1.53 -9.09 1.67
CA ALA A 108 -1.13 -9.71 0.41
C ALA A 108 -0.47 -8.69 -0.52
N ALA A 109 -1.07 -7.49 -0.66
CA ALA A 109 -0.49 -6.40 -1.44
C ALA A 109 0.88 -5.97 -0.91
N GLY A 110 1.08 -5.93 0.41
CA GLY A 110 2.39 -5.64 1.02
C GLY A 110 3.47 -6.64 0.61
N ILE A 111 3.15 -7.95 0.64
CA ILE A 111 4.07 -8.99 0.17
C ILE A 111 4.40 -8.78 -1.32
N PHE A 112 3.40 -8.52 -2.17
CA PHE A 112 3.63 -8.27 -3.60
C PHE A 112 4.48 -7.03 -3.86
N LEU A 113 4.29 -5.94 -3.11
CA LEU A 113 5.12 -4.74 -3.23
C LEU A 113 6.59 -5.04 -2.92
N VAL A 114 6.87 -5.87 -1.91
CA VAL A 114 8.24 -6.25 -1.53
C VAL A 114 8.88 -7.23 -2.53
N VAL A 115 8.09 -8.14 -3.10
CA VAL A 115 8.57 -9.15 -4.06
C VAL A 115 8.76 -8.57 -5.45
N LEU A 116 7.76 -7.88 -5.99
CA LEU A 116 7.78 -7.32 -7.35
C LEU A 116 8.57 -6.01 -7.41
N ARG A 117 8.72 -5.31 -6.28
CA ARG A 117 9.48 -4.06 -6.14
C ARG A 117 9.20 -3.04 -7.27
N PRO A 118 7.93 -2.64 -7.50
CA PRO A 118 7.64 -1.57 -8.47
C PRO A 118 8.28 -0.23 -8.08
N PHE A 119 8.58 -0.06 -6.79
CA PHE A 119 9.38 1.02 -6.22
C PHE A 119 10.13 0.51 -4.98
N LYS A 120 11.11 1.28 -4.52
CA LYS A 120 11.91 0.99 -3.32
C LYS A 120 11.84 2.15 -2.32
N VAL A 121 12.27 1.87 -1.09
CA VAL A 121 12.47 2.90 -0.06
C VAL A 121 13.47 3.94 -0.60
N GLY A 122 13.11 5.21 -0.47
CA GLY A 122 13.85 6.35 -1.00
C GLY A 122 13.36 6.85 -2.37
N ASP A 123 12.56 6.09 -3.11
CA ASP A 123 12.00 6.56 -4.39
C ASP A 123 10.91 7.61 -4.17
N VAL A 124 10.81 8.57 -5.09
CA VAL A 124 9.71 9.53 -5.14
C VAL A 124 8.62 8.98 -6.06
N VAL A 125 7.44 8.78 -5.52
CA VAL A 125 6.32 8.13 -6.23
C VAL A 125 5.05 8.97 -6.10
N LEU A 126 4.15 8.84 -7.07
CA LEU A 126 2.76 9.25 -6.98
C LEU A 126 1.90 7.97 -6.98
N VAL A 127 1.31 7.68 -5.82
CA VAL A 127 0.48 6.48 -5.58
C VAL A 127 -0.79 6.87 -4.84
N ALA A 128 -1.92 6.26 -5.21
CA ALA A 128 -3.22 6.54 -4.58
C ALA A 128 -3.58 8.04 -4.52
N GLY A 129 -3.11 8.83 -5.49
CA GLY A 129 -3.28 10.29 -5.57
C GLY A 129 -2.34 11.14 -4.71
N ILE A 130 -1.37 10.52 -4.01
CA ILE A 130 -0.43 11.21 -3.11
C ILE A 130 0.99 11.11 -3.67
N ALA A 131 1.63 12.26 -3.88
CA ALA A 131 3.03 12.34 -4.27
C ALA A 131 3.93 12.46 -3.03
N GLY A 132 4.93 11.60 -2.91
CA GLY A 132 5.86 11.64 -1.79
C GLY A 132 7.03 10.68 -1.95
N GLN A 133 8.01 10.80 -1.06
CA GLN A 133 9.13 9.88 -0.97
C GLN A 133 8.75 8.67 -0.11
N VAL A 134 9.06 7.46 -0.59
CA VAL A 134 8.78 6.22 0.14
C VAL A 134 9.73 6.10 1.32
N ARG A 135 9.20 6.15 2.54
CA ARG A 135 9.99 5.96 3.76
C ARG A 135 10.09 4.50 4.16
N GLU A 136 8.97 3.78 4.11
CA GLU A 136 8.90 2.37 4.53
C GLU A 136 7.75 1.66 3.82
N ILE A 137 7.96 0.40 3.44
CA ILE A 137 6.91 -0.51 2.98
C ILE A 137 6.59 -1.45 4.14
N GLY A 138 5.56 -1.10 4.91
CA GLY A 138 5.10 -1.90 6.03
C GLY A 138 4.21 -3.06 5.61
N LEU A 139 3.78 -3.86 6.59
CA LEU A 139 3.00 -5.08 6.34
C LEU A 139 1.61 -4.81 5.74
N PHE A 140 0.93 -3.77 6.24
CA PHE A 140 -0.43 -3.41 5.81
C PHE A 140 -0.51 -2.04 5.12
N ALA A 141 0.46 -1.17 5.36
CA ALA A 141 0.51 0.17 4.80
C ALA A 141 1.94 0.57 4.46
N THR A 142 2.06 1.44 3.45
CA THR A 142 3.31 2.07 3.05
C THR A 142 3.30 3.52 3.56
N THR A 143 4.42 3.94 4.10
CA THR A 143 4.62 5.28 4.64
C THR A 143 5.31 6.15 3.61
N LEU A 144 4.69 7.28 3.28
CA LEU A 144 5.20 8.29 2.35
C LEU A 144 5.45 9.58 3.10
N ASP A 145 6.59 10.22 2.87
CA ASP A 145 6.85 11.58 3.32
C ASP A 145 6.56 12.54 2.16
N THR A 146 5.58 13.43 2.31
CA THR A 146 5.24 14.40 1.28
C THR A 146 6.26 15.54 1.24
N PRO A 147 6.37 16.28 0.11
CA PRO A 147 7.28 17.43 0.02
C PRO A 147 7.00 18.52 1.07
N ASP A 148 5.76 18.60 1.57
CA ASP A 148 5.34 19.54 2.61
C ASP A 148 5.76 19.11 4.03
N GLY A 149 6.50 18.00 4.16
CA GLY A 149 6.98 17.47 5.44
C GLY A 149 5.92 16.69 6.23
N VAL A 150 4.86 16.21 5.58
CA VAL A 150 3.79 15.44 6.22
C VAL A 150 3.99 13.94 5.97
N GLN A 151 4.03 13.16 7.04
CA GLN A 151 4.02 11.71 6.95
C GLN A 151 2.60 11.21 6.66
N THR A 152 2.45 10.47 5.57
CA THR A 152 1.17 9.92 5.10
C THR A 152 1.25 8.40 4.99
N LEU A 153 0.32 7.71 5.66
CA LEU A 153 0.21 6.26 5.60
C LEU A 153 -0.88 5.86 4.61
N VAL A 154 -0.53 5.02 3.64
CA VAL A 154 -1.45 4.54 2.61
C VAL A 154 -1.51 3.03 2.65
N GLY A 155 -2.72 2.46 2.75
CA GLY A 155 -2.91 1.00 2.73
C GLY A 155 -2.31 0.37 1.47
N ASN A 156 -1.58 -0.73 1.64
CA ASN A 156 -0.86 -1.39 0.55
C ASN A 156 -1.79 -1.84 -0.58
N ASN A 157 -3.00 -2.29 -0.25
CA ASN A 157 -3.98 -2.70 -1.26
C ASN A 157 -4.36 -1.52 -2.15
N LYS A 158 -4.54 -0.32 -1.59
CA LYS A 158 -4.89 0.88 -2.36
C LYS A 158 -3.76 1.28 -3.33
N ILE A 159 -2.50 1.11 -2.91
CA ILE A 159 -1.34 1.36 -3.77
C ILE A 159 -1.27 0.35 -4.91
N PHE A 160 -1.41 -0.93 -4.58
CA PHE A 160 -1.23 -2.01 -5.55
C PHE A 160 -2.42 -2.15 -6.52
N SER A 161 -3.61 -1.75 -6.11
CA SER A 161 -4.82 -1.76 -6.95
C SER A 161 -4.92 -0.57 -7.90
N ASP A 162 -4.05 0.43 -7.78
CA ASP A 162 -4.11 1.69 -8.53
C ASP A 162 -2.82 1.90 -9.34
N THR A 163 -2.78 2.96 -10.15
CA THR A 163 -1.62 3.33 -10.97
C THR A 163 -0.47 3.79 -10.08
N ILE A 164 0.69 3.18 -10.25
CA ILE A 164 1.94 3.53 -9.57
C ILE A 164 2.81 4.34 -10.55
N GLN A 165 3.03 5.62 -10.25
CA GLN A 165 3.99 6.44 -10.99
C GLN A 165 5.27 6.58 -10.17
N ASN A 166 6.37 5.99 -10.65
CA ASN A 166 7.67 6.11 -10.00
C ASN A 166 8.52 7.15 -10.75
N TYR A 167 8.78 8.29 -10.12
CA TYR A 167 9.59 9.36 -10.70
C TYR A 167 11.10 9.10 -10.62
N SER A 168 11.51 8.15 -9.78
CA SER A 168 12.91 7.78 -9.54
C SER A 168 13.37 6.55 -10.33
N ALA A 169 12.44 5.80 -10.94
CA ALA A 169 12.77 4.57 -11.68
C ALA A 169 13.63 4.81 -12.93
N ASN A 170 13.38 5.90 -13.65
CA ASN A 170 14.11 6.25 -14.87
C ASN A 170 15.28 7.18 -14.55
N ALA A 171 16.44 6.93 -15.17
CA ALA A 171 17.64 7.76 -14.98
C ALA A 171 17.51 9.21 -15.49
N ARG A 172 16.50 9.47 -16.33
CA ARG A 172 16.27 10.78 -16.96
C ARG A 172 14.81 11.15 -16.82
N ARG A 173 14.55 12.39 -16.43
CA ARG A 173 13.22 12.98 -16.28
C ARG A 173 13.15 14.27 -17.06
N ARG A 174 12.06 14.43 -17.83
CA ARG A 174 11.75 15.68 -18.53
C ARG A 174 11.10 16.67 -17.57
N VAL A 175 11.52 17.92 -17.66
CA VAL A 175 10.86 19.05 -16.99
C VAL A 175 9.97 19.72 -18.02
N ASP A 176 8.68 19.87 -17.76
CA ASP A 176 7.74 20.52 -18.68
C ASP A 176 7.48 21.95 -18.22
N LEU A 177 7.94 22.94 -19.00
CA LEU A 177 7.76 24.36 -18.75
C LEU A 177 7.07 25.03 -19.95
N LYS A 178 6.38 26.14 -19.68
CA LYS A 178 5.73 26.97 -20.71
C LYS A 178 6.29 28.39 -20.65
N ALA A 179 6.64 28.95 -21.80
CA ALA A 179 7.05 30.34 -21.95
C ALA A 179 6.10 31.05 -22.92
N GLN A 180 5.22 31.89 -22.41
CA GLN A 180 4.31 32.70 -23.21
C GLN A 180 5.05 33.97 -23.68
N LEU A 181 5.06 34.21 -24.99
CA LEU A 181 5.58 35.46 -25.57
C LEU A 181 4.44 36.37 -25.97
N ALA A 182 4.73 37.66 -26.10
CA ALA A 182 3.83 38.63 -26.71
C ALA A 182 3.61 38.32 -28.21
N SER A 183 2.45 38.68 -28.76
CA SER A 183 2.11 38.45 -30.18
C SER A 183 3.10 39.08 -31.18
N SER A 184 3.82 40.12 -30.78
CA SER A 184 4.83 40.80 -31.61
C SER A 184 6.22 40.16 -31.54
N ALA A 185 6.44 39.15 -30.69
CA ALA A 185 7.74 38.53 -30.49
C ALA A 185 8.11 37.57 -31.64
N ASP A 186 9.38 37.56 -32.04
CA ASP A 186 9.91 36.54 -32.96
C ASP A 186 10.17 35.23 -32.22
N HIS A 187 9.20 34.33 -32.32
CA HIS A 187 9.22 32.94 -31.89
C HIS A 187 10.49 32.19 -32.27
N ALA A 188 10.98 32.35 -33.51
CA ALA A 188 12.11 31.59 -34.01
C ALA A 188 13.43 32.07 -33.39
N GLN A 189 13.54 33.37 -33.12
CA GLN A 189 14.63 33.93 -32.34
C GLN A 189 14.53 33.48 -30.87
N ALA A 190 13.35 33.55 -30.26
CA ALA A 190 13.14 33.13 -28.87
C ALA A 190 13.48 31.65 -28.63
N ILE A 191 13.08 30.74 -29.54
CA ILE A 191 13.42 29.32 -29.48
C ILE A 191 14.93 29.11 -29.46
N ARG A 192 15.67 29.77 -30.37
CA ARG A 192 17.13 29.63 -30.47
C ARG A 192 17.85 30.13 -29.21
N LEU A 193 17.43 31.28 -28.68
CA LEU A 193 18.01 31.84 -27.46
C LEU A 193 17.73 30.95 -26.24
N LEU A 194 16.51 30.43 -26.12
CA LEU A 194 16.14 29.54 -25.02
C LEU A 194 16.85 28.18 -25.11
N GLN A 195 17.02 27.60 -26.30
CA GLN A 195 17.78 26.35 -26.46
C GLN A 195 19.22 26.50 -25.95
N ASP A 196 19.89 27.60 -26.32
CA ASP A 196 21.25 27.90 -25.89
C ASP A 196 21.34 28.19 -24.39
N ALA A 197 20.44 29.01 -23.85
CA ALA A 197 20.41 29.34 -22.41
C ALA A 197 20.12 28.12 -21.53
N ILE A 198 19.11 27.32 -21.89
CA ILE A 198 18.73 26.12 -21.13
C ILE A 198 19.81 25.04 -21.21
N GLY A 199 20.48 24.90 -22.35
CA GLY A 199 21.59 23.96 -22.52
C GLY A 199 22.81 24.26 -21.64
N ARG A 200 22.94 25.49 -21.12
CA ARG A 200 24.01 25.90 -20.19
C ARG A 200 23.69 25.67 -18.72
N ILE A 201 22.45 25.32 -18.38
CA ILE A 201 22.04 25.12 -16.98
C ILE A 201 22.72 23.86 -16.43
N PRO A 202 23.31 23.91 -15.22
CA PRO A 202 23.87 22.74 -14.57
C PRO A 202 22.83 21.61 -14.45
N ASN A 203 23.26 20.36 -14.65
CA ASN A 203 22.44 19.14 -14.57
C ASN A 203 21.38 18.97 -15.68
N VAL A 204 21.30 19.88 -16.65
CA VAL A 204 20.57 19.64 -17.90
C VAL A 204 21.41 18.69 -18.77
N LEU A 205 20.77 17.62 -19.23
CA LEU A 205 21.40 16.63 -20.11
C LEU A 205 21.57 17.21 -21.51
N ALA A 206 22.76 17.00 -22.09
CA ALA A 206 23.02 17.33 -23.49
C ALA A 206 22.36 16.32 -24.46
N ALA A 207 22.11 15.08 -24.00
CA ALA A 207 21.48 14.02 -24.77
C ALA A 207 20.44 13.26 -23.91
N PRO A 208 19.13 13.37 -24.21
CA PRO A 208 18.53 14.19 -25.27
C PRO A 208 18.70 15.68 -25.01
N ALA A 209 18.87 16.46 -26.09
CA ALA A 209 18.96 17.91 -26.00
C ALA A 209 17.63 18.52 -25.52
N PRO A 210 17.65 19.71 -24.89
CA PRO A 210 16.43 20.41 -24.51
C PRO A 210 15.53 20.65 -25.72
N ASP A 211 14.29 20.20 -25.63
CA ASP A 211 13.28 20.44 -26.67
C ASP A 211 12.62 21.80 -26.40
N VAL A 212 12.76 22.72 -27.34
CA VAL A 212 12.09 24.02 -27.29
C VAL A 212 11.38 24.23 -28.61
N GLY A 213 10.07 24.41 -28.54
CA GLY A 213 9.23 24.54 -29.72
C GLY A 213 7.94 25.28 -29.44
N LEU A 214 7.25 25.71 -30.49
CA LEU A 214 5.94 26.32 -30.39
C LEU A 214 4.92 25.24 -29.97
N LEU A 215 4.28 25.44 -28.81
CA LEU A 215 3.29 24.52 -28.27
C LEU A 215 1.89 24.84 -28.78
N GLU A 216 1.49 26.10 -28.63
CA GLU A 216 0.16 26.61 -28.96
C GLU A 216 0.23 28.11 -29.20
N SER A 217 -0.76 28.66 -29.92
CA SER A 217 -0.91 30.12 -30.11
C SER A 217 -2.19 30.57 -29.42
N THR A 218 -2.07 31.49 -28.46
CA THR A 218 -3.18 32.04 -27.68
C THR A 218 -3.50 33.47 -28.10
N ALA A 219 -4.56 34.07 -27.56
CA ALA A 219 -4.91 35.47 -27.81
C ALA A 219 -3.84 36.47 -27.32
N LEU A 220 -3.01 36.08 -26.36
CA LEU A 220 -1.89 36.88 -25.85
C LEU A 220 -0.61 36.74 -26.68
N GLY A 221 -0.60 35.75 -27.58
CA GLY A 221 0.53 35.43 -28.44
C GLY A 221 0.91 33.94 -28.36
N PRO A 222 2.09 33.58 -28.87
CA PRO A 222 2.59 32.21 -28.83
C PRO A 222 2.97 31.69 -27.44
N VAL A 223 2.79 30.40 -27.22
CA VAL A 223 3.34 29.67 -26.07
C VAL A 223 4.41 28.71 -26.58
N LEU A 224 5.62 28.86 -26.08
CA LEU A 224 6.69 27.89 -26.29
C LEU A 224 6.66 26.83 -25.19
N ALA A 225 6.82 25.57 -25.56
CA ALA A 225 7.20 24.51 -24.63
C ALA A 225 8.72 24.54 -24.46
N VAL A 226 9.19 24.48 -23.21
CA VAL A 226 10.61 24.39 -22.86
C VAL A 226 10.79 23.11 -22.05
N ARG A 227 11.52 22.14 -22.61
CA ARG A 227 11.58 20.77 -22.10
C ARG A 227 13.02 20.25 -21.94
N PRO A 228 13.76 20.71 -20.92
CA PRO A 228 15.03 20.10 -20.58
C PRO A 228 14.83 18.72 -19.95
N TYR A 229 15.84 17.87 -20.11
CA TYR A 229 15.93 16.58 -19.41
C TYR A 229 17.02 16.66 -18.34
N CYS A 230 16.80 16.04 -17.20
CA CYS A 230 17.74 16.02 -16.07
C CYS A 230 17.63 14.69 -15.31
N ALA A 231 18.57 14.42 -14.40
CA ALA A 231 18.42 13.32 -13.44
C ALA A 231 17.29 13.65 -12.43
N PRO A 232 16.49 12.66 -11.96
CA PRO A 232 15.39 12.91 -11.03
C PRO A 232 15.76 13.70 -9.77
N GLU A 233 16.98 13.49 -9.26
CA GLU A 233 17.53 14.16 -8.07
C GLU A 233 17.71 15.68 -8.25
N HIS A 234 17.96 16.13 -9.49
CA HIS A 234 18.16 17.54 -9.83
C HIS A 234 16.91 18.21 -10.40
N TYR A 235 15.77 17.51 -10.40
CA TYR A 235 14.53 17.96 -11.06
C TYR A 235 14.11 19.38 -10.64
N TRP A 236 14.08 19.64 -9.32
CA TRP A 236 13.66 20.94 -8.81
C TRP A 236 14.67 22.06 -9.09
N GLN A 237 15.97 21.77 -9.01
CA GLN A 237 17.00 22.75 -9.36
C GLN A 237 16.88 23.15 -10.84
N VAL A 238 16.81 22.18 -11.75
CA VAL A 238 16.62 22.46 -13.19
C VAL A 238 15.30 23.16 -13.46
N TYR A 239 14.22 22.81 -12.76
CA TYR A 239 12.92 23.48 -12.88
C TYR A 239 13.02 24.97 -12.53
N PHE A 240 13.61 25.33 -11.40
CA PHE A 240 13.72 26.74 -10.99
C PHE A 240 14.72 27.52 -11.83
N ASP A 241 15.86 26.92 -12.18
CA ASP A 241 16.88 27.57 -13.00
C ASP A 241 16.40 27.77 -14.45
N ALA A 242 15.64 26.83 -15.00
CA ALA A 242 15.04 26.98 -16.33
C ALA A 242 13.98 28.09 -16.34
N ASN A 243 13.13 28.20 -15.31
CA ASN A 243 12.20 29.32 -15.17
C ASN A 243 12.93 30.67 -15.10
N ARG A 244 14.04 30.75 -14.34
CA ARG A 244 14.88 31.94 -14.27
C ARG A 244 15.48 32.27 -15.64
N ALA A 245 16.09 31.30 -16.30
CA ALA A 245 16.70 31.45 -17.61
C ALA A 245 15.68 31.90 -18.66
N ILE A 246 14.45 31.36 -18.64
CA ILE A 246 13.36 31.82 -19.51
C ILE A 246 13.10 33.31 -19.31
N ARG A 247 12.93 33.75 -18.06
CA ARG A 247 12.64 35.16 -17.75
C ARG A 247 13.78 36.10 -18.14
N GLU A 248 15.01 35.76 -17.78
CA GLU A 248 16.19 36.58 -18.04
C GLU A 248 16.52 36.67 -19.53
N THR A 249 16.47 35.53 -20.25
CA THR A 249 16.81 35.46 -21.68
C THR A 249 15.79 36.23 -22.52
N LEU A 250 14.49 36.04 -22.25
CA LEU A 250 13.44 36.74 -22.99
C LEU A 250 13.43 38.24 -22.67
N GLY A 251 13.65 38.62 -21.40
CA GLY A 251 13.77 40.01 -20.98
C GLY A 251 14.94 40.73 -21.66
N ALA A 252 16.12 40.11 -21.72
CA ALA A 252 17.31 40.67 -22.36
C ALA A 252 17.15 40.79 -23.90
N ALA A 253 16.39 39.88 -24.52
CA ALA A 253 16.11 39.90 -25.95
C ALA A 253 15.00 40.88 -26.36
N GLY A 254 14.41 41.61 -25.40
CA GLY A 254 13.32 42.55 -25.67
C GLY A 254 11.99 41.86 -25.97
N PHE A 255 11.78 40.64 -25.49
CA PHE A 255 10.49 39.94 -25.55
C PHE A 255 9.76 40.12 -24.20
N PRO A 256 8.93 41.18 -24.04
CA PRO A 256 8.25 41.41 -22.77
C PRO A 256 7.26 40.28 -22.46
N THR A 257 7.01 40.08 -21.17
CA THR A 257 5.88 39.25 -20.73
C THR A 257 4.58 39.86 -21.26
N PRO A 258 3.64 39.08 -21.82
CA PRO A 258 2.45 39.64 -22.45
C PRO A 258 1.63 40.47 -21.46
N GLU A 259 1.30 41.69 -21.86
CA GLU A 259 0.37 42.54 -21.15
C GLU A 259 -1.06 42.28 -21.66
N GLN A 260 -2.03 42.21 -20.75
CA GLN A 260 -3.44 42.08 -21.13
C GLN A 260 -3.96 43.43 -21.63
N ALA A 261 -4.00 43.63 -22.94
CA ALA A 261 -4.62 44.80 -23.53
C ALA A 261 -6.16 44.70 -23.46
N MET A 262 -6.79 45.45 -22.55
CA MET A 262 -8.25 45.59 -22.52
C MET A 262 -8.69 46.63 -23.55
N VAL A 263 -9.30 46.18 -24.64
CA VAL A 263 -9.93 47.07 -25.64
C VAL A 263 -11.30 47.50 -25.11
N VAL A 264 -11.39 48.66 -24.47
CA VAL A 264 -12.67 49.26 -24.08
C VAL A 264 -13.29 49.93 -25.32
N ARG A 265 -14.31 49.32 -25.90
CA ARG A 265 -15.15 49.98 -26.91
C ARG A 265 -16.15 50.88 -26.19
N GLN A 266 -15.93 52.20 -26.22
CA GLN A 266 -16.96 53.16 -25.84
C GLN A 266 -18.00 53.21 -26.97
N GLY A 267 -19.26 52.93 -26.63
CA GLY A 267 -20.41 53.00 -27.54
C GLY A 267 -20.93 54.42 -27.71
#